data_AF-A0A8M1KH22-F1
#
_entry.id   AF-A0A8M1KH22-F1
#
_cell.length_a   1.000
_cell.length_b   1.000
_cell.length_c   1.000
_cell.angle_alpha   90.00
_cell.angle_beta   90.00
_cell.angle_gamma   90.00
#
_symmetry.space_group_name_H-M   'P 1'
#
loop_
_entity.id
_entity.type
_entity.pdbx_description
1 polymer ?
#
loop_
_entity_poly.entity_id
_entity_poly.type
_entity_poly.pdbx_seq_one_letter_code
_entity_poly.pdbx_strand_id
1 'polypeptide(L)'
;MLRGLHQAHQQYGRAHWYDVVVRAANIAKQGFNVSDSLAQAIESQRGKNVSERFKGMFLPHGQPLSAVATLKLPELAAVLDRVACHGVDEFYHGNISEEIAVTVQANGGC
;
A
#
# COMPACT_ATOMS: atom_id res chain seq x y z
N MET A 1 -0.78 -12.81 -1.27
CA MET A 1 0.39 -12.14 -1.88
C MET A 1 1.58 -12.06 -0.93
N LEU A 2 1.48 -11.38 0.22
CA LEU A 2 2.63 -11.09 1.09
C LEU A 2 3.34 -12.34 1.65
N ARG A 3 2.61 -13.36 2.15
CA ARG A 3 3.19 -14.66 2.52
C ARG A 3 3.99 -15.31 1.39
N GLY A 4 3.46 -15.27 0.16
CA GLY A 4 4.14 -15.81 -1.02
C GLY A 4 5.43 -15.06 -1.35
N LEU A 5 5.43 -13.72 -1.26
CA LEU A 5 6.64 -12.91 -1.44
C LEU A 5 7.69 -13.20 -0.36
N HIS A 6 7.26 -13.36 0.90
CA HIS A 6 8.14 -13.74 1.99
C HIS A 6 8.74 -15.14 1.78
N GLN A 7 7.94 -16.12 1.39
CA GLN A 7 8.42 -17.48 1.07
C GLN A 7 9.40 -17.47 -0.11
N ALA A 8 9.10 -16.74 -1.19
CA ALA A 8 10.01 -16.59 -2.31
C ALA A 8 11.33 -15.93 -1.89
N HIS A 9 11.27 -14.93 -1.02
CA HIS A 9 12.45 -14.29 -0.45
C HIS A 9 13.24 -15.25 0.45
N GLN A 10 12.59 -16.10 1.24
CA GLN A 10 13.29 -17.12 2.05
C GLN A 10 14.01 -18.15 1.18
N GLN A 11 13.44 -18.51 0.02
CA GLN A 11 14.02 -19.51 -0.88
C GLN A 11 15.10 -18.93 -1.80
N TYR A 12 14.93 -17.69 -2.27
CA TYR A 12 15.73 -17.12 -3.36
C TYR A 12 16.33 -15.74 -3.04
N GLY A 13 15.97 -15.14 -1.92
CA GLY A 13 16.44 -13.83 -1.50
C GLY A 13 17.92 -13.84 -1.12
N ARG A 14 18.60 -12.73 -1.41
CA ARG A 14 20.03 -12.55 -1.09
C ARG A 14 20.30 -11.42 -0.09
N ALA A 15 19.43 -10.41 -0.06
CA ALA A 15 19.49 -9.34 0.92
C ALA A 15 18.72 -9.75 2.19
N HIS A 16 18.95 -9.04 3.30
CA HIS A 16 18.09 -9.23 4.48
C HIS A 16 16.67 -8.73 4.17
N TRP A 17 15.66 -9.46 4.65
CA TRP A 17 14.25 -9.12 4.47
C TRP A 17 13.95 -7.68 4.89
N TYR A 18 14.44 -7.30 6.08
CA TYR A 18 14.30 -5.95 6.62
C TYR A 18 14.75 -4.89 5.62
N ASP A 19 15.95 -5.04 5.04
CA ASP A 19 16.52 -4.05 4.10
C ASP A 19 15.70 -3.90 2.81
N VAL A 20 15.06 -4.98 2.36
CA VAL A 20 14.19 -4.92 1.17
C VAL A 20 12.89 -4.19 1.49
N VAL A 21 12.24 -4.56 2.59
CA VAL A 21 10.92 -4.02 2.93
C VAL A 21 11.01 -2.59 3.45
N VAL A 22 12.00 -2.25 4.27
CA VAL A 22 12.18 -0.90 4.80
C VAL A 22 12.49 0.11 3.67
N ARG A 23 13.15 -0.32 2.60
CA ARG A 23 13.32 0.52 1.40
C ARG A 23 11.98 0.85 0.74
N ALA A 24 11.08 -0.13 0.62
CA ALA A 24 9.74 0.11 0.10
C ALA A 24 8.92 1.03 1.04
N ALA A 25 9.03 0.83 2.36
CA ALA A 25 8.40 1.70 3.36
C ALA A 25 8.88 3.15 3.23
N ASN A 26 10.19 3.35 3.08
CA ASN A 26 10.77 4.67 2.89
C ASN A 26 10.27 5.36 1.61
N ILE A 27 10.16 4.64 0.50
CA ILE A 27 9.59 5.18 -0.76
C ILE A 27 8.12 5.59 -0.55
N ALA A 28 7.32 4.73 0.12
CA ALA A 28 5.92 5.06 0.41
C ALA A 28 5.81 6.31 1.31
N LYS A 29 6.71 6.48 2.28
CA LYS A 29 6.74 7.61 3.21
C LYS A 29 7.21 8.92 2.57
N GLN A 30 8.32 8.87 1.86
CA GLN A 30 8.92 10.03 1.19
C GLN A 30 8.10 10.45 -0.03
N GLY A 31 7.44 9.49 -0.65
CA GLY A 31 6.65 9.63 -1.85
C GLY A 31 7.45 9.36 -3.11
N PHE A 32 6.71 9.14 -4.19
CA PHE A 32 7.27 8.89 -5.52
C PHE A 32 6.46 9.63 -6.57
N ASN A 33 7.08 9.90 -7.72
CA ASN A 33 6.39 10.52 -8.85
C ASN A 33 5.38 9.53 -9.43
N VAL A 34 4.16 10.01 -9.64
CA VAL A 34 3.11 9.22 -10.29
C VAL A 34 3.57 8.91 -11.72
N SER A 35 3.61 7.63 -12.10
CA SER A 35 3.93 7.24 -13.48
C SER A 35 2.74 7.53 -14.40
N ASP A 36 2.98 7.65 -15.71
CA ASP A 36 1.92 7.80 -16.70
C ASP A 36 0.87 6.68 -16.61
N SER A 37 1.32 5.44 -16.38
CA SER A 37 0.44 4.28 -16.19
C SER A 37 -0.45 4.40 -14.95
N LEU A 38 0.09 4.92 -13.84
CA LEU A 38 -0.68 5.13 -12.62
C LEU A 38 -1.65 6.30 -12.79
N ALA A 39 -1.23 7.40 -13.42
CA ALA A 39 -2.11 8.53 -13.72
C ALA A 39 -3.31 8.10 -14.60
N GLN A 40 -3.05 7.30 -15.63
CA GLN A 40 -4.12 6.72 -16.48
C GLN A 40 -5.05 5.79 -15.68
N ALA A 41 -4.49 4.96 -14.79
CA ALA A 41 -5.30 4.10 -13.93
C ALA A 41 -6.19 4.91 -12.99
N ILE A 42 -5.70 6.02 -12.43
CA ILE A 42 -6.46 6.92 -11.56
C ILE A 42 -7.54 7.67 -12.36
N GLU A 43 -7.22 8.22 -13.53
CA GLU A 43 -8.20 8.88 -14.42
C GLU A 43 -9.35 7.92 -14.77
N SER A 44 -9.05 6.64 -15.02
CA SER A 44 -10.07 5.63 -15.32
C SER A 44 -11.07 5.39 -14.17
N GLN A 45 -10.77 5.85 -12.95
CA GLN A 45 -11.66 5.79 -11.79
C GLN A 45 -12.49 7.07 -11.60
N ARG A 46 -12.22 8.12 -12.37
CA ARG A 46 -12.95 9.38 -12.27
C ARG A 46 -14.44 9.17 -12.56
N GLY A 47 -15.29 9.71 -11.69
CA GLY A 47 -16.74 9.58 -11.79
C GLY A 47 -17.31 8.21 -11.40
N LYS A 48 -16.47 7.22 -11.08
CA LYS A 48 -16.93 5.93 -10.53
C LYS A 48 -17.22 6.05 -9.04
N ASN A 49 -18.05 5.13 -8.54
CA ASN A 49 -18.29 4.99 -7.11
C ASN A 49 -17.08 4.33 -6.43
N VAL A 50 -16.16 5.16 -5.94
CA VAL A 50 -14.98 4.76 -5.17
C VAL A 50 -15.07 5.27 -3.74
N SER A 51 -14.37 4.64 -2.81
CA SER A 51 -14.41 5.02 -1.39
C SER A 51 -13.87 6.44 -1.15
N GLU A 52 -14.34 7.10 -0.09
CA GLU A 52 -13.83 8.44 0.29
C GLU A 52 -12.33 8.43 0.56
N ARG A 53 -11.80 7.32 1.11
CA ARG A 53 -10.37 7.12 1.30
C ARG A 53 -9.60 7.09 -0.03
N PHE A 54 -10.16 6.48 -1.07
CA PHE A 54 -9.58 6.53 -2.42
C PHE A 54 -9.61 7.96 -2.97
N LYS A 55 -10.75 8.67 -2.85
CA LYS A 55 -10.88 10.05 -3.34
C LYS A 55 -9.87 10.98 -2.66
N GLY A 56 -9.74 10.92 -1.35
CA GLY A 56 -8.79 11.75 -0.61
C GLY A 56 -7.33 11.54 -1.00
N MET A 57 -6.98 10.32 -1.44
CA MET A 57 -5.61 9.95 -1.80
C MET A 57 -5.28 10.20 -3.28
N PHE A 58 -6.21 9.89 -4.19
CA PHE A 58 -5.94 9.88 -5.63
C PHE A 58 -6.73 10.93 -6.43
N LEU A 59 -7.80 11.49 -5.84
CA LEU A 59 -8.65 12.52 -6.45
C LEU A 59 -8.71 13.78 -5.56
N PRO A 60 -7.58 14.38 -5.12
CA PRO A 60 -7.61 15.58 -4.30
C PRO A 60 -8.41 16.69 -4.99
N HIS A 61 -9.35 17.31 -4.27
CA HIS A 61 -10.30 18.29 -4.81
C HIS A 61 -11.16 17.76 -5.99
N GLY A 62 -11.36 16.44 -6.06
CA GLY A 62 -12.10 15.79 -7.14
C GLY A 62 -11.33 15.66 -8.45
N GLN A 63 -10.04 16.01 -8.48
CA GLN A 63 -9.20 15.93 -9.67
C GLN A 63 -8.19 14.79 -9.55
N PRO A 64 -8.05 13.95 -10.58
CA PRO A 64 -7.09 12.86 -10.57
C PRO A 64 -5.65 13.35 -10.55
N LEU A 65 -4.79 12.62 -9.83
CA LEU A 65 -3.36 12.89 -9.82
C LEU A 65 -2.76 12.70 -11.23
N SER A 66 -1.97 13.69 -11.65
CA SER A 66 -1.23 13.66 -12.91
C SER A 66 0.17 13.06 -12.73
N ALA A 67 0.84 12.72 -13.82
CA ALA A 67 2.17 12.12 -13.81
C ALA A 67 3.30 13.04 -13.26
N VAL A 68 3.02 14.33 -13.05
CA VAL A 68 3.95 15.27 -12.40
C VAL A 68 3.74 15.36 -10.90
N ALA A 69 2.70 14.73 -10.35
CA ALA A 69 2.41 14.77 -8.93
C ALA A 69 3.30 13.79 -8.15
N THR A 70 3.61 14.15 -6.90
CA THR A 70 4.23 13.23 -5.94
C THR A 70 3.16 12.62 -5.04
N LEU A 71 3.07 11.29 -5.04
CA LEU A 71 2.16 10.54 -4.19
C LEU A 71 2.88 10.06 -2.93
N LYS A 72 2.32 10.34 -1.75
CA LYS A 72 2.79 9.82 -0.46
C LYS A 72 1.75 8.89 0.15
N LEU A 73 2.21 7.79 0.74
CA LEU A 73 1.38 6.73 1.31
C LEU A 73 1.84 6.40 2.75
N PRO A 74 1.70 7.34 3.71
CA PRO A 74 2.26 7.19 5.06
C PRO A 74 1.68 6.01 5.84
N GLU A 75 0.39 5.72 5.69
CA GLU A 75 -0.24 4.56 6.34
C GLU A 75 0.30 3.23 5.78
N LEU A 76 0.53 3.16 4.46
CA LEU A 76 1.18 1.99 3.85
C LEU A 76 2.63 1.86 4.33
N ALA A 77 3.36 2.98 4.45
CA ALA A 77 4.71 2.96 4.98
C ALA A 77 4.75 2.39 6.40
N ALA A 78 3.82 2.77 7.27
CA ALA A 78 3.73 2.25 8.64
C ALA A 78 3.47 0.73 8.66
N VAL A 79 2.60 0.22 7.78
CA VAL A 79 2.36 -1.22 7.63
C VAL A 79 3.64 -1.93 7.16
N LEU A 80 4.34 -1.39 6.16
CA LEU A 80 5.58 -1.97 5.64
C LEU A 80 6.71 -1.94 6.68
N ASP A 81 6.83 -0.87 7.48
CA ASP A 81 7.81 -0.78 8.58
C ASP A 81 7.56 -1.86 9.63
N ARG A 82 6.30 -2.07 10.03
CA ARG A 82 5.93 -3.15 10.97
C ARG A 82 6.29 -4.53 10.40
N VAL A 83 5.98 -4.77 9.13
CA VAL A 83 6.32 -6.04 8.44
C VAL A 83 7.84 -6.21 8.26
N ALA A 84 8.60 -5.14 8.09
CA ALA A 84 10.06 -5.20 8.02
C ALA A 84 10.65 -5.64 9.36
N CYS A 85 10.19 -5.04 10.46
CA CYS A 85 10.69 -5.29 11.82
C CYS A 85 10.25 -6.64 12.40
N HIS A 86 8.97 -7.01 12.21
CA HIS A 86 8.34 -8.14 12.90
C HIS A 86 8.12 -9.36 11.98
N GLY A 87 8.46 -9.24 10.69
CA GLY A 87 8.21 -10.28 9.69
C GLY A 87 6.77 -10.27 9.18
N VAL A 88 6.49 -11.19 8.24
CA VAL A 88 5.19 -11.22 7.54
C VAL A 88 4.01 -11.55 8.45
N ASP A 89 4.24 -12.24 9.57
CA ASP A 89 3.17 -12.66 10.47
C ASP A 89 2.46 -11.49 11.15
N GLU A 90 3.13 -10.35 11.30
CA GLU A 90 2.54 -9.10 11.79
C GLU A 90 1.34 -8.63 10.95
N PHE A 91 1.35 -8.91 9.65
CA PHE A 91 0.23 -8.61 8.75
C PHE A 91 -0.95 -9.56 8.94
N TYR A 92 -0.71 -10.80 9.39
CA TYR A 92 -1.72 -11.87 9.40
C TYR A 92 -2.25 -12.22 10.80
N HIS A 93 -1.50 -11.90 11.85
CA HIS A 93 -1.85 -12.28 13.23
C HIS A 93 -1.69 -11.12 14.23
N GLY A 94 -1.43 -9.90 13.76
CA GLY A 94 -1.34 -8.69 14.60
C GLY A 94 -2.51 -7.73 14.37
N ASN A 95 -2.47 -6.56 15.00
CA ASN A 95 -3.50 -5.52 14.90
C ASN A 95 -3.86 -5.14 13.45
N ILE A 96 -2.89 -5.22 12.53
CA ILE A 96 -3.12 -4.92 11.10
C ILE A 96 -4.20 -5.87 10.53
N SER A 97 -4.18 -7.15 10.91
CA SER A 97 -5.17 -8.12 10.44
C SER A 97 -6.57 -7.82 10.97
N GLU A 98 -6.68 -7.37 12.23
CA GLU A 98 -7.94 -6.96 12.85
C GLU A 98 -8.50 -5.70 12.17
N GLU A 99 -7.67 -4.68 11.95
CA GLU A 99 -8.07 -3.45 11.25
C GLU A 99 -8.56 -3.74 9.82
N ILE A 100 -7.88 -4.65 9.10
CA ILE A 100 -8.31 -5.11 7.79
C ILE A 100 -9.65 -5.84 7.88
N ALA A 101 -9.81 -6.78 8.81
CA ALA A 101 -11.03 -7.56 8.97
C ALA A 101 -12.24 -6.66 9.26
N VAL A 102 -12.09 -5.73 10.20
CA VAL A 102 -13.13 -4.74 10.53
C VAL A 102 -13.49 -3.90 9.30
N THR A 103 -12.48 -3.41 8.57
CA THR A 103 -12.71 -2.60 7.37
C THR A 103 -13.41 -3.41 6.28
N VAL A 104 -13.02 -4.66 6.05
CA VAL A 104 -13.63 -5.53 5.03
C VAL A 104 -15.08 -5.85 5.39
N GLN A 105 -15.35 -6.23 6.65
CA GLN A 105 -16.70 -6.52 7.13
C GLN A 105 -17.61 -5.29 7.05
N ALA A 106 -17.11 -4.11 7.43
CA ALA A 106 -17.86 -2.85 7.31
C ALA A 106 -18.22 -2.48 5.86
N ASN A 107 -17.51 -3.04 4.87
CA ASN A 107 -17.75 -2.84 3.45
C ASN A 107 -18.40 -4.05 2.76
N GLY A 108 -19.00 -4.98 3.53
CA GLY A 108 -19.79 -6.10 3.01
C GLY A 108 -19.00 -7.35 2.65
N GLY A 109 -17.74 -7.45 3.08
CA GLY A 109 -16.99 -8.72 3.03
C GLY A 109 -17.42 -9.69 4.14
N CYS A 110 -17.28 -10.98 3.85
CA CYS A 110 -17.66 -12.08 4.74
C CYS A 110 -16.55 -12.42 5.74
#